data_AF-A0A8C6HFB4-F1
#
_entry.id   AF-A0A8C6HFB4-F1
#
_cell.length_a   1.000
_cell.length_b   1.000
_cell.length_c   1.000
_cell.angle_alpha   90.00
_cell.angle_beta   90.00
_cell.angle_gamma   90.00
#
_symmetry.space_group_name_H-M   'P 1'
#
loop_
_entity.id
_entity.type
_entity.pdbx_description
1 polymer ?
#
loop_
_entity_poly.entity_id
_entity_poly.type
_entity_poly.pdbx_seq_one_letter_code
_entity_poly.pdbx_strand_id
1 'polypeptide(L)'
;MAEKFDHLEEHLEKFVENIRQLGIIVSDFQPSSQAGLSQKLNFIVTGLQDIDKCRQQLHDITVPLEVFEYIDQGRNPQLYTKECLERALAKNEQVKGKMDTMKVRQTGSDVCTRTRELLASLPTGAPTLWTAEYCYTVGFLACIIVTLNVTEP
;
A
#
# COMPACT_ATOMS: atom_id res chain seq x y z
N MET A 1 11.56 -1.75 -22.13
CA MET A 1 10.91 -0.96 -21.06
C MET A 1 11.90 0.02 -20.45
N ALA A 2 13.12 -0.42 -20.08
CA ALA A 2 14.21 0.44 -19.59
C ALA A 2 14.67 1.51 -20.61
N GLU A 3 14.82 1.17 -21.90
CA GLU A 3 15.34 2.10 -22.93
C GLU A 3 14.59 3.44 -23.06
N LYS A 4 13.29 3.47 -22.76
CA LYS A 4 12.50 4.72 -22.79
C LYS A 4 12.87 5.65 -21.63
N PHE A 5 13.19 5.07 -20.47
CA PHE A 5 13.64 5.82 -19.30
C PHE A 5 15.09 6.25 -19.46
N ASP A 6 15.94 5.39 -20.04
CA ASP A 6 17.35 5.70 -20.30
C ASP A 6 17.48 6.96 -21.16
N HIS A 7 16.66 7.11 -22.20
CA HIS A 7 16.63 8.32 -23.02
C HIS A 7 16.17 9.56 -22.24
N LEU A 8 15.11 9.46 -21.44
CA LEU A 8 14.65 10.59 -20.63
C LEU A 8 15.72 11.00 -19.61
N GLU A 9 16.35 10.04 -18.96
CA GLU A 9 17.42 10.24 -17.99
C GLU A 9 18.60 10.96 -18.63
N GLU A 10 19.07 10.50 -19.79
CA GLU A 10 20.15 11.15 -20.53
C GLU A 10 19.82 12.61 -20.89
N HIS A 11 18.59 12.89 -21.33
CA HIS A 11 18.14 14.26 -21.62
C HIS A 11 18.06 15.13 -20.37
N LEU A 12 17.62 14.58 -19.24
CA LEU A 12 17.58 15.27 -17.94
C LEU A 12 18.98 15.57 -17.42
N GLU A 13 19.92 14.62 -17.48
CA GLU A 13 21.31 14.82 -17.08
C GLU A 13 21.98 15.91 -17.90
N LYS A 14 21.84 15.85 -19.23
CA LYS A 14 22.33 16.90 -20.14
C LYS A 14 21.71 18.26 -19.82
N PHE A 15 20.43 18.30 -19.48
CA PHE A 15 19.73 19.53 -19.13
C PHE A 15 20.26 20.14 -17.82
N VAL A 16 20.44 19.33 -16.78
CA VAL A 16 21.02 19.75 -15.49
C VAL A 16 22.44 20.30 -15.71
N GLU A 17 23.26 19.60 -16.50
CA GLU A 17 24.62 20.05 -16.82
C GLU A 17 24.62 21.36 -17.61
N ASN A 18 23.68 21.53 -18.55
CA ASN A 18 23.52 22.78 -19.29
C ASN A 18 23.17 23.96 -18.38
N ILE A 19 22.31 23.76 -17.39
CA ILE A 19 21.98 24.78 -16.37
C ILE A 19 23.21 25.09 -15.51
N ARG A 20 23.96 24.06 -15.07
CA ARG A 20 25.18 24.25 -14.28
C ARG A 20 26.20 25.11 -15.03
N GLN A 21 26.42 24.82 -16.32
CA GLN A 21 27.32 25.59 -17.18
C GLN A 21 26.83 27.03 -17.38
N LEU A 22 25.51 27.25 -17.54
CA LEU A 22 24.94 28.60 -17.56
C LEU A 22 25.26 29.33 -16.25
N GLY A 23 25.09 28.67 -15.10
CA GLY A 23 25.41 29.22 -13.80
C GLY A 23 26.87 29.67 -13.68
N ILE A 24 27.82 28.90 -14.24
CA ILE A 24 29.24 29.29 -14.29
C ILE A 24 29.44 30.55 -15.15
N ILE A 25 28.88 30.58 -16.37
CA ILE A 25 29.02 31.72 -17.28
C ILE A 25 28.43 33.00 -16.68
N VAL A 26 27.31 32.88 -15.96
CA VAL A 26 26.66 34.01 -15.27
C VAL A 26 27.46 34.45 -14.05
N SER A 27 28.10 33.52 -13.34
CA SER A 27 28.91 33.83 -12.15
C SER A 27 30.21 34.58 -12.48
N ASP A 28 30.81 34.32 -13.65
CA ASP A 28 32.00 35.02 -14.15
C ASP A 28 31.74 35.61 -15.54
N PHE A 29 30.81 36.56 -15.59
CA PHE A 29 30.38 37.14 -16.86
C PHE A 29 31.41 38.12 -17.43
N GLN A 30 31.87 37.85 -18.66
CA GLN A 30 32.68 38.75 -19.46
C GLN A 30 31.90 39.20 -20.72
N PRO A 31 32.12 40.42 -21.25
CA PRO A 31 31.43 40.90 -22.44
C PRO A 31 31.61 39.99 -23.68
N SER A 32 32.75 39.32 -23.81
CA SER A 32 33.03 38.31 -24.83
C SER A 32 32.18 37.04 -24.67
N SER A 33 31.73 36.74 -23.45
CA SER A 33 30.96 35.54 -23.12
C SER A 33 29.46 35.66 -23.42
N GLN A 34 28.99 36.85 -23.84
CA GLN A 34 27.58 37.09 -24.16
C GLN A 34 27.06 36.12 -25.25
N ALA A 35 27.86 35.89 -26.29
CA ALA A 35 27.49 34.97 -27.36
C ALA A 35 27.31 33.53 -26.84
N GLY A 36 28.21 33.08 -25.97
CA GLY A 36 28.12 31.77 -25.31
C GLY A 36 26.91 31.65 -24.40
N LEU A 37 26.56 32.72 -23.66
CA LEU A 37 25.36 32.77 -22.83
C LEU A 37 24.07 32.69 -23.66
N SER A 38 23.99 33.45 -24.76
CA SER A 38 22.83 33.44 -25.66
C SER A 38 22.64 32.07 -26.30
N GLN A 39 23.75 31.43 -26.72
CA GLN A 39 23.72 30.07 -27.24
C GLN A 39 23.26 29.07 -26.17
N LYS A 40 23.73 29.21 -24.92
CA LYS A 40 23.36 28.32 -23.82
C LYS A 40 21.88 28.47 -23.43
N LEU A 41 21.35 29.68 -23.43
CA LEU A 41 19.92 29.92 -23.22
C LEU A 41 19.08 29.23 -24.29
N ASN A 42 19.47 29.33 -25.55
CA ASN A 42 18.78 28.61 -26.63
C ASN A 42 18.84 27.08 -26.41
N PHE A 43 19.98 26.54 -25.97
CA PHE A 43 20.09 25.12 -25.64
C PHE A 43 19.20 24.68 -24.47
N ILE A 44 18.98 25.54 -23.48
CA ILE A 44 18.05 25.26 -22.37
C ILE A 44 16.61 25.24 -22.88
N VAL A 45 16.23 26.19 -23.74
CA VAL A 45 14.90 26.23 -24.35
C VAL A 45 14.65 24.97 -25.19
N THR A 46 15.60 24.58 -26.05
CA THR A 46 15.48 23.36 -26.85
C THR A 46 15.51 22.11 -25.96
N GLY A 47 16.32 22.09 -24.89
CA GLY A 47 16.39 20.99 -23.94
C GLY A 47 15.05 20.74 -23.24
N LEU A 48 14.36 21.81 -22.83
CA LEU A 48 13.00 21.70 -22.27
C LEU A 48 12.00 21.12 -23.28
N GLN A 49 12.08 21.54 -24.55
CA GLN A 49 11.23 21.01 -25.62
C GLN A 49 11.49 19.53 -25.87
N ASP A 50 12.74 19.09 -25.80
CA ASP A 50 13.10 17.68 -26.00
C ASP A 50 12.64 16.81 -24.83
N ILE A 51 12.75 17.29 -23.59
CA ILE A 51 12.20 16.62 -22.40
C ILE A 51 10.67 16.48 -22.51
N ASP A 52 9.96 17.52 -22.98
CA ASP A 52 8.51 17.46 -23.16
C ASP A 52 8.09 16.46 -24.26
N LYS A 53 8.89 16.29 -25.31
CA LYS A 53 8.66 15.22 -26.31
C LYS A 53 8.85 13.83 -25.69
N CYS A 54 9.85 13.64 -24.82
CA CYS A 54 10.07 12.36 -24.13
C CYS A 54 8.88 11.99 -23.24
N ARG A 55 8.18 12.97 -22.64
CA ARG A 55 6.94 12.73 -21.86
C ARG A 55 5.89 11.94 -22.64
N GLN A 56 5.78 12.16 -23.95
CA GLN A 56 4.80 11.46 -24.78
C GLN A 56 5.00 9.94 -24.85
N GLN A 57 6.23 9.49 -24.59
CA GLN A 57 6.58 8.08 -24.64
C GLN A 57 6.29 7.35 -23.31
N LEU A 58 5.96 8.11 -22.25
CA LEU A 58 5.81 7.66 -20.86
C LEU A 58 4.36 7.77 -20.34
N HIS A 59 3.39 8.01 -21.23
CA HIS A 59 1.97 8.19 -20.88
C HIS A 59 1.33 7.02 -20.10
N ASP A 60 1.93 5.84 -20.14
CA ASP A 60 1.41 4.65 -19.47
C ASP A 60 1.72 4.60 -17.96
N ILE A 61 2.49 5.57 -17.44
CA ILE A 61 2.97 5.56 -16.04
C ILE A 61 2.24 6.62 -15.23
N THR A 62 1.56 6.18 -14.17
CA THR A 62 0.94 7.07 -13.18
C THR A 62 1.76 7.06 -11.90
N VAL A 63 2.24 8.23 -11.49
CA VAL A 63 2.98 8.40 -10.22
C VAL A 63 1.98 8.84 -9.14
N PRO A 64 1.87 8.12 -8.00
CA PRO A 64 1.01 8.54 -6.89
C PRO A 64 1.45 9.89 -6.32
N LEU A 65 0.49 10.72 -5.92
CA LEU A 65 0.78 12.08 -5.43
C LEU A 65 1.57 12.06 -4.13
N GLU A 66 1.36 11.03 -3.30
CA GLU A 66 2.03 10.83 -2.03
C GLU A 66 3.55 10.74 -2.21
N VAL A 67 4.02 10.26 -3.36
CA VAL A 67 5.46 10.17 -3.66
C VAL A 67 6.09 11.56 -3.77
N PHE A 68 5.35 12.57 -4.23
CA PHE A 68 5.88 13.94 -4.32
C PHE A 68 6.23 14.51 -2.94
N GLU A 69 5.48 14.16 -1.89
CA GLU A 69 5.81 14.60 -0.53
C GLU A 69 7.17 14.07 -0.05
N TYR A 70 7.54 12.83 -0.44
CA TYR A 70 8.86 12.29 -0.11
C TYR A 70 9.96 13.03 -0.88
N ILE A 71 9.72 13.36 -2.15
CA ILE A 71 10.68 14.10 -2.99
C ILE A 71 10.91 15.51 -2.44
N ASP A 72 9.84 16.24 -2.11
CA ASP A 72 9.92 17.61 -1.59
C ASP A 72 10.64 17.68 -0.23
N GLN A 73 10.52 16.63 0.58
CA GLN A 73 11.23 16.48 1.84
C GLN A 73 12.68 15.96 1.69
N GLY A 74 13.13 15.65 0.47
CA GLY A 74 14.44 15.06 0.19
C GLY A 74 14.58 13.61 0.68
N ARG A 75 13.47 12.90 0.91
CA ARG A 75 13.44 11.48 1.28
C ARG A 75 13.46 10.60 0.03
N ASN A 76 13.96 9.38 0.18
CA ASN A 76 13.99 8.41 -0.92
C ASN A 76 12.56 7.93 -1.26
N PRO A 77 12.07 8.09 -2.51
CA PRO A 77 10.77 7.59 -2.96
C PRO A 77 10.55 6.09 -2.75
N GLN A 78 11.62 5.28 -2.71
CA GLN A 78 11.53 3.84 -2.45
C GLN A 78 10.99 3.53 -1.05
N LEU A 79 11.09 4.47 -0.10
CA LEU A 79 10.48 4.34 1.22
C LEU A 79 8.95 4.30 1.12
N TYR A 80 8.34 5.05 0.20
CA TYR A 80 6.90 4.98 -0.03
C TYR A 80 6.49 3.58 -0.48
N THR A 81 7.22 2.99 -1.44
CA THR A 81 6.96 1.62 -1.92
C THR A 81 7.02 0.62 -0.78
N LYS A 82 8.04 0.75 0.10
CA LYS A 82 8.19 -0.08 1.30
C LYS A 82 7.01 0.09 2.25
N GLU A 83 6.64 1.32 2.60
CA GLU A 83 5.53 1.60 3.52
C GLU A 83 4.18 1.16 2.95
N CYS A 84 3.97 1.24 1.64
CA CYS A 84 2.79 0.67 0.98
C CYS A 84 2.74 -0.85 1.13
N LEU A 85 3.87 -1.53 0.91
CA LEU A 85 3.96 -2.98 1.08
C LEU A 85 3.70 -3.39 2.52
N GLU A 86 4.32 -2.72 3.49
CA GLU A 86 4.14 -2.99 4.93
C GLU A 86 2.69 -2.75 5.36
N ARG A 87 2.06 -1.65 4.91
CA ARG A 87 0.64 -1.38 5.17
C ARG A 87 -0.26 -2.44 4.54
N ALA A 88 0.05 -2.91 3.33
CA ALA A 88 -0.72 -3.96 2.67
C ALA A 88 -0.60 -5.29 3.43
N LEU A 89 0.61 -5.65 3.89
CA LEU A 89 0.85 -6.84 4.70
C LEU A 89 0.09 -6.79 6.03
N ALA A 90 0.23 -5.69 6.78
CA ALA A 90 -0.48 -5.51 8.05
C ALA A 90 -2.01 -5.57 7.88
N LYS A 91 -2.54 -4.96 6.82
CA LYS A 91 -3.98 -5.06 6.49
C LYS A 91 -4.38 -6.48 6.11
N ASN A 92 -3.54 -7.22 5.38
CA ASN A 92 -3.83 -8.60 5.01
C ASN A 92 -3.87 -9.51 6.23
N GLU A 93 -2.90 -9.39 7.15
CA GLU A 93 -2.89 -10.11 8.42
C GLU A 93 -4.10 -9.76 9.28
N GLN A 94 -4.46 -8.48 9.38
CA GLN A 94 -5.65 -8.03 10.09
C GLN A 94 -6.94 -8.61 9.50
N VAL A 95 -7.08 -8.61 8.17
CA VAL A 95 -8.27 -9.16 7.49
C VAL A 95 -8.30 -10.68 7.65
N LYS A 96 -7.16 -11.37 7.60
CA LYS A 96 -7.06 -12.80 7.87
C LYS A 96 -7.53 -13.14 9.29
N GLY A 97 -7.05 -12.41 10.30
CA GLY A 97 -7.52 -12.58 11.68
C GLY A 97 -9.03 -12.43 11.80
N LYS A 98 -9.61 -11.39 11.19
CA LYS A 98 -11.08 -11.19 11.16
C LYS A 98 -11.81 -12.33 10.46
N MET A 99 -11.29 -12.83 9.33
CA MET A 99 -11.89 -13.98 8.62
C MET A 99 -11.88 -15.24 9.48
N ASP A 100 -10.78 -15.50 10.18
CA ASP A 100 -10.65 -16.68 11.03
C ASP A 100 -11.61 -16.59 12.24
N THR A 101 -11.75 -15.41 12.87
CA THR A 101 -12.77 -15.17 13.91
C THR A 101 -14.19 -15.42 13.39
N MET A 102 -14.50 -14.93 12.18
CA MET A 102 -15.82 -15.15 11.58
C MET A 102 -16.11 -16.63 11.30
N LYS A 103 -15.12 -17.39 10.83
CA LYS A 103 -15.26 -18.85 10.61
C LYS A 103 -15.47 -19.62 11.90
N VAL A 104 -14.77 -19.26 12.97
CA VAL A 104 -14.98 -19.86 14.30
C VAL A 104 -16.41 -19.59 14.78
N ARG A 105 -16.90 -18.36 14.58
CA ARG A 105 -18.28 -17.98 14.94
C ARG A 105 -19.32 -18.73 14.13
N GLN A 106 -19.11 -18.91 12.82
CA GLN A 106 -19.99 -19.71 11.96
C GLN A 106 -20.01 -21.18 12.40
N THR A 107 -18.84 -21.81 12.54
CA THR A 107 -18.73 -23.20 13.01
C THR A 107 -19.36 -23.39 14.38
N GLY A 108 -19.17 -22.46 15.31
CA GLY A 108 -19.79 -22.50 16.63
C GLY A 108 -21.33 -22.41 16.59
N SER A 109 -21.88 -21.57 15.71
CA SER A 109 -23.32 -21.47 15.46
C SER A 109 -23.87 -22.76 14.87
N ASP A 110 -23.16 -23.38 13.93
CA ASP A 110 -23.55 -24.64 13.30
C ASP A 110 -23.56 -25.79 14.32
N VAL A 111 -22.54 -25.87 15.18
CA VAL A 111 -22.48 -26.85 16.27
C VAL A 111 -23.63 -26.65 17.26
N CYS A 112 -23.94 -25.41 17.63
CA CYS A 112 -25.06 -25.10 18.54
C CYS A 112 -26.41 -25.51 17.93
N THR A 113 -26.63 -25.21 16.65
CA THR A 113 -27.86 -25.57 15.92
C THR A 113 -28.01 -27.08 15.82
N ARG A 114 -26.94 -27.79 15.45
CA ARG A 114 -26.95 -29.25 15.30
C ARG A 114 -27.13 -29.98 16.64
N THR A 115 -26.56 -29.44 17.71
CA THR A 115 -26.74 -29.99 19.07
C THR A 115 -28.20 -29.82 19.52
N ARG A 116 -28.83 -28.68 19.22
CA ARG A 116 -30.25 -28.43 19.48
C ARG A 116 -31.16 -29.40 18.72
N GLU A 117 -30.86 -29.67 17.45
CA GLU A 117 -31.59 -30.65 16.64
C GLU A 117 -31.45 -32.08 17.20
N LEU A 118 -30.23 -32.49 17.56
CA LEU A 118 -29.97 -33.79 18.18
C LEU A 118 -30.69 -33.95 19.51
N LEU A 119 -30.68 -32.92 20.37
CA LEU A 119 -31.42 -32.91 21.63
C LEU A 119 -32.94 -33.02 21.42
N ALA A 120 -33.47 -32.41 20.37
CA ALA A 120 -34.90 -32.50 20.02
C ALA A 120 -35.31 -33.89 19.50
N SER A 121 -34.36 -34.70 19.02
CA SER A 121 -34.60 -36.05 18.49
C SER A 121 -34.55 -37.18 19.54
N LEU A 122 -34.19 -36.86 20.80
CA LEU A 122 -34.12 -37.85 21.87
C LEU A 122 -35.53 -38.24 22.40
N PRO A 123 -35.80 -39.53 22.70
CA PRO A 123 -37.06 -39.97 23.27
C PRO A 123 -37.30 -39.34 24.66
N THR A 124 -38.53 -38.90 24.91
CA THR A 124 -38.99 -38.08 26.06
C THR A 124 -38.91 -38.75 27.45
N GLY A 125 -38.11 -39.81 27.63
CA GLY A 125 -38.01 -40.61 28.86
C GLY A 125 -36.63 -40.60 29.55
N ALA A 126 -35.71 -39.70 29.18
CA ALA A 126 -34.41 -39.58 29.83
C ALA A 126 -34.49 -38.73 31.12
N PRO A 127 -33.70 -39.04 32.19
CA PRO A 127 -33.71 -38.29 33.43
C PRO A 127 -33.31 -36.83 33.18
N THR A 128 -34.29 -35.94 33.36
CA THR A 128 -34.28 -34.52 32.96
C THR A 128 -33.24 -33.66 33.69
N LEU A 129 -32.65 -34.15 34.78
CA LEU A 129 -31.65 -33.42 35.58
C LEU A 129 -30.24 -33.50 34.98
N TRP A 130 -29.83 -34.66 34.48
CA TRP A 130 -28.49 -34.83 33.89
C TRP A 130 -28.36 -34.15 32.53
N THR A 131 -29.41 -34.20 31.71
CA THR A 131 -29.43 -33.57 30.39
C THR A 131 -29.51 -32.05 30.47
N ALA A 132 -30.22 -31.50 31.47
CA ALA A 132 -30.29 -30.05 31.68
C ALA A 132 -28.96 -29.49 32.21
N GLU A 133 -28.36 -30.08 33.24
CA GLU A 133 -27.08 -29.59 33.78
C GLU A 133 -25.94 -29.71 32.78
N TYR A 134 -25.84 -30.81 32.01
CA TYR A 134 -24.86 -30.94 30.94
C TYR A 134 -25.13 -29.97 29.79
N CYS A 135 -26.38 -29.76 29.38
CA CYS A 135 -26.69 -28.84 28.29
C CYS A 135 -26.47 -27.38 28.69
N TYR A 136 -26.74 -27.02 29.95
CA TYR A 136 -26.39 -25.71 30.51
C TYR A 136 -24.89 -25.55 30.66
N THR A 137 -24.16 -26.50 31.24
CA THR A 137 -22.70 -26.36 31.39
C THR A 137 -21.98 -26.36 30.04
N VAL A 138 -22.33 -27.24 29.11
CA VAL A 138 -21.69 -27.28 27.78
C VAL A 138 -22.11 -26.07 26.93
N GLY A 139 -23.37 -25.66 27.00
CA GLY A 139 -23.87 -24.46 26.31
C GLY A 139 -23.29 -23.17 26.88
N PHE A 140 -23.20 -23.05 28.20
CA PHE A 140 -22.62 -21.90 28.90
C PHE A 140 -21.10 -21.85 28.74
N LEU A 141 -20.41 -23.01 28.75
CA LEU A 141 -18.97 -23.08 28.47
C LEU A 141 -18.67 -22.74 27.01
N ALA A 142 -19.49 -23.20 26.05
CA ALA A 142 -19.35 -22.80 24.64
C ALA A 142 -19.63 -21.30 24.45
N CYS A 143 -20.65 -20.75 25.13
CA CYS A 143 -20.95 -19.32 25.10
C CYS A 143 -19.85 -18.48 25.77
N ILE A 144 -19.28 -18.94 26.88
CA ILE A 144 -18.13 -18.32 27.56
C ILE A 144 -16.89 -18.37 26.66
N ILE A 145 -16.56 -19.50 26.02
CA ILE A 145 -15.39 -19.61 25.12
C ILE A 145 -15.55 -18.67 23.92
N VAL A 146 -16.75 -18.57 23.34
CA VAL A 146 -17.03 -17.63 22.24
C VAL A 146 -17.00 -16.18 22.71
N THR A 147 -17.42 -15.88 23.94
CA THR A 147 -17.43 -14.51 24.47
C THR A 147 -16.04 -14.06 24.94
N LEU A 148 -15.24 -14.96 25.53
CA LEU A 148 -13.88 -14.67 25.99
C LEU A 148 -12.89 -14.49 24.83
N ASN A 149 -12.98 -15.30 23.77
CA ASN A 149 -12.13 -15.16 22.57
C ASN A 149 -12.45 -13.92 21.70
N VAL A 150 -13.50 -13.16 22.03
CA VAL A 150 -13.84 -11.88 21.37
C VAL A 150 -13.23 -10.68 22.11
N THR A 151 -12.73 -10.88 23.33
CA THR A 151 -12.20 -9.82 24.22
C THR A 151 -10.67 -9.72 24.27
N GLU A 152 -9.93 -10.59 23.60
CA GLU A 152 -8.49 -10.40 23.42
C GLU A 152 -8.21 -9.75 22.04
N PRO A 153 -7.49 -8.61 22.01
CA PRO A 153 -7.24 -7.81 20.81
C PRO A 153 -6.29 -8.44 19.80
#